data_AF-A0A835LV30-F1
#
_entry.id   AF-A0A835LV30-F1
#
_cell.length_a   1.000
_cell.length_b   1.000
_cell.length_c   1.000
_cell.angle_alpha   90.00
_cell.angle_beta   90.00
_cell.angle_gamma   90.00
#
_symmetry.space_group_name_H-M   'P 1'
#
loop_
_entity.id
_entity.type
_entity.pdbx_description
1 polymer ?
#
loop_
_entity_poly.entity_id
_entity_poly.type
_entity_poly.pdbx_seq_one_letter_code
_entity_poly.pdbx_strand_id
1 'polypeptide(L)'
;MHIHGLSYQRTPSTLYKVTSAMAEEHRVISMEKSQALVVVVMLVVLFGVSGNKITSSKALILCNLNQDDLITCKPAVTKPNPVDPTSDCCTALTKANLTCLCSYKNSMVLPLYGIDPDLAMKLPEKCSLTPPTTCT
;
A
#
# COMPACT_ATOMS: atom_id res chain seq x y z
N MET A 1 -22.10 33.00 -3.15
CA MET A 1 -20.76 33.44 -2.74
C MET A 1 -20.19 32.34 -1.82
N HIS A 2 -19.30 31.41 -2.21
CA HIS A 2 -17.81 31.51 -2.40
C HIS A 2 -17.13 32.28 -1.24
N ILE A 3 -16.12 31.82 -0.47
CA ILE A 3 -14.86 31.09 -0.80
C ILE A 3 -14.07 30.60 0.47
N HIS A 4 -13.33 29.47 0.34
CA HIS A 4 -11.95 29.07 0.83
C HIS A 4 -11.58 29.12 2.34
N GLY A 5 -10.72 28.30 2.99
CA GLY A 5 -9.76 27.24 2.64
C GLY A 5 -8.66 27.11 3.74
N LEU A 6 -8.09 25.90 3.93
CA LEU A 6 -6.78 25.54 4.56
C LEU A 6 -6.55 25.70 6.09
N SER A 7 -6.14 24.63 6.79
CA SER A 7 -4.72 24.32 7.07
C SER A 7 -4.53 23.17 8.06
N TYR A 8 -3.93 22.08 7.58
CA TYR A 8 -3.39 20.95 8.34
C TYR A 8 -2.12 21.44 9.09
N GLN A 9 -2.23 21.67 10.40
CA GLN A 9 -1.07 22.05 11.22
C GLN A 9 -0.09 20.88 11.35
N ARG A 10 0.90 20.87 10.45
CA ARG A 10 2.15 20.12 10.62
C ARG A 10 3.02 20.91 11.61
N THR A 11 2.95 20.55 12.90
CA THR A 11 3.81 21.14 13.93
C THR A 11 5.28 20.71 13.73
N PRO A 12 6.26 21.64 13.83
CA PRO A 12 7.69 21.39 13.58
C PRO A 12 8.42 20.60 14.68
N SER A 13 7.75 20.23 15.77
CA SER A 13 8.39 19.72 16.99
C SER A 13 8.78 18.23 16.93
N THR A 14 8.10 17.42 16.11
CA THR A 14 8.37 15.97 16.03
C THR A 14 9.61 15.67 15.19
N LEU A 15 9.86 16.44 14.13
CA LEU A 15 11.06 16.30 13.31
C LEU A 15 12.32 16.62 14.14
N TYR A 16 12.26 17.64 15.02
CA TYR A 16 13.38 18.02 15.89
C TYR A 16 13.74 16.92 16.91
N LYS A 17 12.74 16.22 17.47
CA LYS A 17 12.96 15.09 18.39
C LYS A 17 13.55 13.86 17.69
N VAL A 18 13.16 13.61 16.44
CA VAL A 18 13.78 12.54 15.62
C VAL A 18 15.23 12.89 15.30
N THR A 19 15.54 14.17 15.02
CA THR A 19 16.91 14.63 14.77
C THR A 19 17.82 14.63 16.01
N SER A 20 17.29 14.81 17.22
CA SER A 20 18.10 14.73 18.44
C SER A 20 18.39 13.27 18.86
N ALA A 21 17.45 12.34 18.63
CA ALA A 21 17.66 10.92 18.91
C ALA A 21 18.75 10.30 18.00
N MET A 22 18.88 10.77 16.75
CA MET A 22 19.95 10.32 15.85
C MET A 22 21.33 10.92 16.14
N ALA A 23 21.42 11.97 16.96
CA ALA A 23 22.68 12.65 17.28
C ALA A 23 23.45 12.00 18.43
N GLU A 24 22.76 11.31 19.35
CA GLU A 24 23.39 10.69 20.54
C GLU A 24 24.14 9.39 20.22
N GLU A 25 23.75 8.69 19.13
CA GLU A 25 24.40 7.47 18.63
C GLU A 25 25.71 7.73 17.86
N HIS A 26 26.11 9.00 17.66
CA HIS A 26 27.22 9.38 16.79
C HIS A 26 28.55 9.63 17.53
N ARG A 27 28.64 9.34 18.84
CA ARG A 27 29.87 9.56 19.63
C ARG A 27 30.89 8.42 19.51
N VAL A 28 30.55 7.29 18.89
CA VAL A 28 31.36 6.05 18.99
C VAL A 28 32.17 5.71 17.75
N ILE A 29 32.72 6.66 16.99
CA ILE A 29 33.67 6.29 15.93
C ILE A 29 34.87 7.25 15.92
N SER A 30 35.78 7.01 16.87
CA SER A 30 37.18 7.39 16.72
C SER A 30 37.75 6.61 15.52
N MET A 31 38.10 7.30 14.43
CA MET A 31 38.44 6.63 13.17
C MET A 31 39.89 6.87 12.78
N GLU A 32 40.72 5.83 12.89
CA GLU A 32 42.01 5.78 12.23
C GLU A 32 41.82 5.68 10.70
N LYS A 33 42.66 6.38 9.92
CA LYS A 33 42.52 6.55 8.45
C LYS A 33 42.21 5.27 7.66
N SER A 34 42.63 4.10 8.16
CA SER A 34 42.35 2.80 7.53
C SER A 34 40.93 2.25 7.77
N GLN A 35 40.27 2.59 8.88
CA GLN A 35 38.90 2.15 9.17
C GLN A 35 37.84 3.10 8.56
N ALA A 36 38.27 4.30 8.16
CA ALA A 36 37.46 5.29 7.47
C ALA A 36 36.86 4.82 6.17
N LEU A 37 37.69 4.13 5.37
CA LEU A 37 37.28 3.63 4.08
C LEU A 37 36.18 2.57 4.22
N VAL A 38 36.28 1.71 5.23
CA VAL A 38 35.31 0.61 5.44
C VAL A 38 33.96 1.16 5.86
N VAL A 39 33.93 2.15 6.77
CA VAL A 39 32.69 2.80 7.21
C VAL A 39 32.05 3.59 6.07
N VAL A 40 32.83 4.34 5.30
CA VAL A 40 32.31 5.09 4.14
C VAL A 40 31.77 4.14 3.07
N VAL A 41 32.46 3.05 2.76
CA VAL A 41 31.97 2.03 1.82
C VAL A 41 30.69 1.38 2.34
N MET A 42 30.61 1.02 3.62
CA MET A 42 29.39 0.49 4.22
C MET A 42 28.23 1.49 4.20
N LEU A 43 28.49 2.77 4.45
CA LEU A 43 27.47 3.82 4.32
C LEU A 43 27.06 4.01 2.86
N VAL A 44 27.96 3.94 1.89
CA VAL A 44 27.61 3.99 0.46
C VAL A 44 26.86 2.72 0.03
N VAL A 45 27.09 1.56 0.66
CA VAL A 45 26.28 0.35 0.40
C VAL A 45 24.89 0.46 1.04
N LEU A 46 24.79 1.02 2.25
CA LEU A 46 23.52 1.18 2.98
C LEU A 46 22.66 2.35 2.47
N PHE A 47 23.29 3.42 1.98
CA PHE A 47 22.63 4.66 1.54
C PHE A 47 22.80 4.96 0.04
N GLY A 48 23.72 4.29 -0.66
CA GLY A 48 24.12 4.56 -2.04
C GLY A 48 23.67 3.51 -3.06
N VAL A 49 22.40 3.08 -2.97
CA VAL A 49 21.66 2.58 -4.15
C VAL A 49 20.61 3.62 -4.55
N SER A 50 20.99 4.89 -4.64
CA SER A 50 20.21 5.94 -5.28
C SER A 50 20.55 5.97 -6.78
N GLY A 51 20.14 4.93 -7.51
CA GLY A 51 20.44 4.79 -8.94
C GLY A 51 19.65 3.71 -9.65
N ASN A 52 19.15 2.70 -8.92
CA ASN A 52 18.11 1.84 -9.46
C ASN A 52 16.80 2.63 -9.40
N LYS A 53 16.35 3.17 -10.53
CA LYS A 53 14.91 3.27 -10.72
C LYS A 53 14.40 1.86 -10.46
N ILE A 54 13.63 1.67 -9.39
CA ILE A 54 12.85 0.45 -9.17
C ILE A 54 11.77 0.47 -10.27
N THR A 55 12.17 0.22 -11.51
CA THR A 55 11.28 0.10 -12.65
C THR A 55 10.92 -1.36 -12.79
N SER A 56 10.13 -1.83 -11.83
CA SER A 56 9.29 -3.00 -12.04
C SER A 56 8.29 -3.12 -10.90
N SER A 57 7.37 -2.17 -10.82
CA SER A 57 6.00 -2.59 -10.53
C SER A 57 5.55 -3.36 -11.76
N LYS A 58 5.87 -4.66 -11.83
CA LYS A 58 5.10 -5.56 -12.67
C LYS A 58 3.67 -5.32 -12.24
N ALA A 59 2.85 -4.72 -13.10
CA ALA A 59 1.44 -4.54 -12.81
C ALA A 59 0.90 -5.92 -12.44
N LEU A 60 0.59 -6.10 -11.16
CA LEU A 60 0.09 -7.37 -10.67
C LEU A 60 -1.27 -7.57 -11.34
N ILE A 61 -1.32 -8.48 -12.31
CA ILE A 61 -2.59 -8.92 -12.87
C ILE A 61 -3.07 -10.08 -12.00
N LEU A 62 -4.16 -9.85 -11.28
CA LEU A 62 -4.81 -10.83 -10.42
C LEU A 62 -6.24 -11.03 -10.89
N CYS A 63 -6.59 -12.25 -11.28
CA CYS A 63 -7.95 -12.60 -11.69
C CYS A 63 -8.52 -11.64 -12.76
N ASN A 64 -7.71 -11.29 -13.76
CA ASN A 64 -8.03 -10.35 -14.83
C ASN A 64 -8.23 -8.87 -14.40
N LEU A 65 -7.74 -8.50 -13.22
CA LEU A 65 -7.66 -7.13 -12.74
C LEU A 65 -6.20 -6.70 -12.62
N ASN A 66 -5.90 -5.50 -13.08
CA ASN A 66 -4.60 -4.89 -12.82
C ASN A 66 -4.56 -4.20 -11.45
N GLN A 67 -3.39 -3.70 -11.05
CA GLN A 67 -3.22 -3.08 -9.75
C GLN A 67 -4.13 -1.86 -9.55
N ASP A 68 -4.28 -1.03 -10.58
CA ASP A 68 -5.14 0.16 -10.51
C ASP A 68 -6.62 -0.24 -10.32
N ASP A 69 -7.10 -1.24 -11.05
CA ASP A 69 -8.43 -1.81 -10.88
C ASP A 69 -8.68 -2.23 -9.41
N LEU A 70 -7.75 -2.98 -8.81
CA LEU A 70 -7.85 -3.45 -7.42
C LEU A 70 -7.86 -2.30 -6.40
N ILE A 71 -7.08 -1.26 -6.65
CA ILE A 71 -7.01 -0.07 -5.79
C ILE A 71 -8.36 0.64 -5.74
N THR A 72 -9.07 0.75 -6.88
CA THR A 72 -10.39 1.38 -6.91
C THR A 72 -11.42 0.64 -6.06
N CYS A 73 -11.29 -0.69 -5.93
CA CYS A 73 -12.22 -1.52 -5.15
C CYS A 73 -11.89 -1.62 -3.67
N LYS A 74 -10.62 -1.47 -3.29
CA LYS A 74 -10.15 -1.66 -1.91
C LYS A 74 -10.98 -0.90 -0.84
N PRO A 75 -11.35 0.38 -1.02
CA PRO A 75 -12.14 1.11 -0.02
C PRO A 75 -13.50 0.48 0.30
N ALA A 76 -14.11 -0.24 -0.64
CA ALA A 76 -15.42 -0.87 -0.45
C ALA A 76 -15.33 -2.21 0.31
N VAL A 77 -14.13 -2.77 0.43
CA VAL A 77 -13.87 -4.10 1.02
C VAL A 77 -12.91 -4.06 2.20
N THR A 78 -12.73 -2.89 2.82
CA THR A 78 -11.88 -2.71 4.00
C THR A 78 -12.69 -2.20 5.18
N LYS A 79 -12.49 -2.81 6.36
CA LYS A 79 -13.05 -2.36 7.65
C LYS A 79 -12.16 -1.26 8.29
N PRO A 80 -12.69 -0.44 9.23
CA PRO A 80 -14.03 -0.51 9.84
C PRO A 80 -15.12 0.22 9.06
N ASN A 81 -14.77 1.17 8.19
CA ASN A 81 -15.71 2.05 7.51
C ASN A 81 -15.65 1.81 5.98
N PRO A 82 -16.26 0.73 5.47
CA PRO A 82 -16.32 0.50 4.03
C PRO A 82 -17.21 1.57 3.38
N VAL A 83 -16.76 2.07 2.22
CA VAL A 83 -17.55 2.99 1.39
C VAL A 83 -18.31 2.24 0.31
N ASP A 84 -19.24 2.90 -0.36
CA ASP A 84 -19.85 2.35 -1.57
C ASP A 84 -18.82 2.22 -2.70
N PRO A 85 -18.92 1.18 -3.56
CA PRO A 85 -18.00 1.00 -4.66
C PRO A 85 -18.11 2.13 -5.68
N THR A 86 -16.97 2.54 -6.22
CA THR A 86 -16.94 3.51 -7.32
C THR A 86 -17.41 2.87 -8.62
N SER A 87 -17.83 3.70 -9.58
CA SER A 87 -18.13 3.23 -10.95
C SER A 87 -16.94 2.51 -11.59
N ASP A 88 -15.71 2.96 -11.33
CA ASP A 88 -14.49 2.34 -11.85
C ASP A 88 -14.28 0.95 -11.26
N CYS A 89 -14.52 0.78 -9.95
CA CYS A 89 -14.45 -0.54 -9.32
C CYS A 89 -15.49 -1.49 -9.93
N CYS A 90 -16.75 -1.06 -10.07
CA CYS A 90 -17.78 -1.92 -10.64
C CYS A 90 -17.48 -2.25 -12.11
N THR A 91 -16.98 -1.29 -12.88
CA THR A 91 -16.53 -1.51 -14.27
C THR A 91 -15.39 -2.54 -14.31
N ALA A 92 -14.43 -2.44 -13.39
CA ALA A 92 -13.36 -3.42 -13.27
C ALA A 92 -13.91 -4.83 -12.96
N LEU A 93 -14.88 -4.95 -12.05
CA LEU A 93 -15.48 -6.24 -11.73
C LEU A 93 -16.21 -6.89 -12.90
N THR A 94 -16.71 -6.14 -13.88
CA THR A 94 -17.32 -6.74 -15.09
C THR A 94 -16.37 -7.59 -15.91
N LYS A 95 -15.07 -7.26 -15.89
CA LYS A 95 -14.01 -8.02 -16.57
C LYS A 95 -13.29 -8.98 -15.63
N ALA A 96 -13.55 -8.94 -14.32
CA ALA A 96 -12.86 -9.77 -13.34
C ALA A 96 -13.26 -11.24 -13.49
N ASN A 97 -12.31 -12.13 -13.23
CA ASN A 97 -12.60 -13.53 -13.01
C ASN A 97 -13.06 -13.72 -11.55
N LEU A 98 -14.38 -13.61 -11.32
CA LEU A 98 -14.95 -13.72 -9.97
C LEU A 98 -14.69 -15.09 -9.33
N THR A 99 -14.65 -16.17 -10.11
CA THR A 99 -14.31 -17.52 -9.61
C THR A 99 -12.86 -17.58 -9.12
N CYS A 100 -11.93 -16.91 -9.81
CA CYS A 100 -10.55 -16.76 -9.36
C CYS A 100 -10.47 -15.95 -8.08
N LEU A 101 -11.16 -14.80 -8.00
CA LEU A 101 -11.19 -13.99 -6.77
C LEU A 101 -11.78 -14.80 -5.61
N CYS A 102 -12.81 -15.60 -5.87
CA CYS A 102 -13.44 -16.48 -4.91
C CYS A 102 -12.47 -17.50 -4.29
N SER A 103 -11.49 -17.99 -5.06
CA SER A 103 -10.48 -18.93 -4.54
C SER A 103 -9.65 -18.35 -3.39
N TYR A 104 -9.59 -17.01 -3.27
CA TYR A 104 -8.92 -16.31 -2.19
C TYR A 104 -9.78 -16.14 -0.93
N LYS A 105 -11.07 -16.51 -0.92
CA LYS A 105 -12.00 -16.21 0.19
C LYS A 105 -11.48 -16.66 1.57
N ASN A 106 -10.82 -17.82 1.62
CA ASN A 106 -10.26 -18.42 2.83
C ASN A 106 -8.74 -18.23 2.94
N SER A 107 -8.15 -17.46 2.03
CA SER A 107 -6.71 -17.25 1.98
C SER A 107 -6.28 -16.21 3.01
N MET A 108 -5.21 -16.52 3.74
CA MET A 108 -4.60 -15.61 4.71
C MET A 108 -4.06 -14.33 4.05
N VAL A 109 -3.96 -14.28 2.72
CA VAL A 109 -3.48 -13.09 2.03
C VAL A 109 -4.49 -11.93 2.08
N LEU A 110 -5.81 -12.19 2.08
CA LEU A 110 -6.80 -11.10 2.05
C LEU A 110 -6.69 -10.18 3.27
N PRO A 111 -6.68 -10.71 4.52
CA PRO A 111 -6.52 -9.87 5.70
C PRO A 111 -5.17 -9.15 5.75
N LEU A 112 -4.09 -9.77 5.25
CA LEU A 112 -2.77 -9.16 5.19
C LEU A 112 -2.73 -7.93 4.27
N TYR A 113 -3.54 -7.91 3.21
CA TYR A 113 -3.73 -6.73 2.34
C TYR A 113 -4.82 -5.77 2.85
N GLY A 114 -5.38 -6.03 4.03
CA GLY A 114 -6.46 -5.24 4.63
C GLY A 114 -7.81 -5.41 3.92
N ILE A 115 -7.99 -6.52 3.19
CA ILE A 115 -9.25 -6.88 2.55
C ILE A 115 -10.04 -7.78 3.50
N ASP A 116 -11.27 -7.38 3.75
CA ASP A 116 -12.23 -8.17 4.52
C ASP A 116 -12.98 -9.14 3.58
N PRO A 117 -12.91 -10.46 3.82
CA PRO A 117 -13.48 -11.45 2.92
C PRO A 117 -15.01 -11.34 2.82
N ASP A 118 -15.71 -11.05 3.92
CA ASP A 118 -17.17 -10.90 3.92
C ASP A 118 -17.62 -9.70 3.09
N LEU A 119 -16.91 -8.57 3.17
CA LEU A 119 -17.19 -7.42 2.33
C LEU A 119 -16.85 -7.69 0.86
N ALA A 120 -15.74 -8.38 0.59
CA ALA A 120 -15.33 -8.74 -0.76
C ALA A 120 -16.35 -9.66 -1.46
N MET A 121 -16.95 -10.61 -0.73
CA MET A 121 -17.98 -11.51 -1.27
C MET A 121 -19.30 -10.80 -1.59
N LYS A 122 -19.62 -9.71 -0.89
CA LYS A 122 -20.82 -8.89 -1.14
C LYS A 122 -20.61 -7.84 -2.24
N LEU A 123 -19.37 -7.57 -2.62
CA LEU A 123 -19.03 -6.53 -3.60
C LEU A 123 -19.67 -6.76 -4.98
N PRO A 124 -19.73 -8.00 -5.55
CA PRO A 124 -20.40 -8.25 -6.81
C PRO A 124 -21.86 -7.79 -6.80
N GLU A 125 -22.61 -8.13 -5.75
CA GLU A 125 -24.03 -7.75 -5.63
C GLU A 125 -24.21 -6.22 -5.55
N LYS A 126 -23.33 -5.51 -4.82
CA LYS A 126 -23.34 -4.04 -4.78
C LYS A 126 -23.09 -3.40 -6.15
N CYS A 127 -22.38 -4.11 -7.03
CA CYS A 127 -22.14 -3.69 -8.41
C CYS A 127 -23.16 -4.27 -9.40
N SER A 128 -24.27 -4.86 -8.92
CA SER A 128 -25.28 -5.53 -9.76
C SER A 128 -24.73 -6.69 -10.60
N LEU A 129 -23.73 -7.40 -10.09
CA LEU A 129 -23.11 -8.57 -10.71
C LEU A 129 -23.49 -9.83 -9.94
N THR A 130 -23.65 -10.93 -10.68
CA THR A 130 -23.94 -12.24 -10.08
C THR A 130 -22.67 -12.83 -9.46
N PRO A 131 -22.63 -13.11 -8.14
CA PRO A 131 -21.52 -13.81 -7.53
C PRO A 131 -21.42 -15.26 -8.06
N PRO A 132 -20.21 -15.84 -8.16
CA PRO A 132 -20.06 -17.22 -8.60
C PRO A 132 -20.59 -18.16 -7.52
N THR A 133 -21.20 -19.28 -7.94
CA THR A 133 -21.77 -20.31 -7.04
C THR A 133 -20.75 -20.94 -6.08
N THR A 134 -19.46 -20.84 -6.37
CA THR A 134 -18.37 -21.28 -5.50
C THR A 134 -18.16 -20.35 -4.28
N CYS A 135 -18.77 -19.16 -4.33
CA CYS A 135 -18.71 -18.10 -3.32
C CYS A 135 -20.07 -17.68 -2.76
N THR A 136 -21.13 -18.44 -3.01
CA THR A 136 -22.41 -18.29 -2.33
C THR A 136 -22.47 -19.11 -1.07
#